data_AF-A0A9P0VTI0-F1
#
_entry.id   AF-A0A9P0VTI0-F1
#
_cell.length_a   1.000
_cell.length_b   1.000
_cell.length_c   1.000
_cell.angle_alpha   90.00
_cell.angle_beta   90.00
_cell.angle_gamma   90.00
#
_symmetry.space_group_name_H-M   'P 1'
#
loop_
_entity.id
_entity.type
_entity.pdbx_description
1 polymer ?
#
loop_
_entity_poly.entity_id
_entity_poly.type
_entity_poly.pdbx_seq_one_letter_code
_entity_poly.pdbx_strand_id
1 'polypeptide(L)'
;MARTKQTARKSTGGKAPRKQLATKAARKSAPATGGVKKPHRYRPGTVALRSTELLIRKLPFQRLVREIAQDFKTDLRFQSSAVMALQEASEAYLVGLFEDTNLCAIHAKRVTIMPKIYSWQDVLGANVPNGIDGFTICRKGEREREREYGVR
;
A
#
# COMPACT_ATOMS: atom_id res chain seq x y z
N MET A 1 -49.19 -31.77 -24.77
CA MET A 1 -48.15 -30.72 -24.91
C MET A 1 -48.34 -29.67 -23.82
N ALA A 2 -47.24 -29.16 -23.28
CA ALA A 2 -47.12 -28.70 -21.90
C ALA A 2 -47.89 -27.41 -21.55
N ARG A 3 -48.74 -27.52 -20.53
CA ARG A 3 -49.42 -26.42 -19.83
C ARG A 3 -48.42 -25.74 -18.90
N THR A 4 -48.09 -24.47 -19.16
CA THR A 4 -47.25 -23.63 -18.29
C THR A 4 -47.97 -23.37 -16.96
N LYS A 5 -47.55 -24.07 -15.90
CA LYS A 5 -47.95 -23.72 -14.53
C LYS A 5 -47.06 -22.55 -14.05
N GLN A 6 -47.64 -21.35 -13.99
CA GLN A 6 -47.10 -20.28 -13.14
C GLN A 6 -47.07 -20.80 -11.69
N THR A 7 -45.87 -20.85 -11.09
CA THR A 7 -45.75 -21.04 -9.65
C THR A 7 -45.83 -19.68 -8.97
N ALA A 8 -46.82 -19.53 -8.09
CA ALA A 8 -47.05 -18.31 -7.32
C ALA A 8 -45.80 -17.95 -6.50
N ARG A 9 -45.20 -16.79 -6.76
CA ARG A 9 -44.27 -16.16 -5.82
C ARG A 9 -45.07 -15.72 -4.61
N LYS A 10 -44.76 -16.27 -3.43
CA LYS A 10 -45.28 -15.75 -2.15
C LYS A 10 -44.79 -14.32 -1.96
N SER A 11 -45.67 -13.35 -2.14
CA SER A 11 -45.52 -11.98 -1.66
C SER A 11 -46.09 -11.90 -0.25
N THR A 12 -45.25 -12.04 0.77
CA THR A 12 -45.65 -11.62 2.12
C THR A 12 -45.34 -10.13 2.28
N GLY A 13 -46.34 -9.31 1.97
CA GLY A 13 -46.40 -7.92 2.39
C GLY A 13 -46.72 -7.77 3.88
N GLY A 14 -46.48 -6.56 4.39
CA GLY A 14 -47.14 -6.02 5.58
C GLY A 14 -46.48 -6.34 6.93
N LYS A 15 -45.66 -5.43 7.44
CA LYS A 15 -45.35 -5.34 8.88
C LYS A 15 -46.63 -4.97 9.62
N ALA A 16 -47.11 -5.84 10.51
CA ALA A 16 -48.13 -5.47 11.51
C ALA A 16 -47.47 -4.68 12.66
N PRO A 17 -48.14 -3.67 13.25
CA PRO A 17 -47.58 -2.92 14.36
C PRO A 17 -47.84 -3.69 15.67
N ARG A 18 -46.78 -4.17 16.33
CA ARG A 18 -46.91 -4.79 17.66
C ARG A 18 -46.29 -3.90 18.72
N LYS A 19 -47.11 -3.53 19.71
CA LYS A 19 -46.76 -2.80 20.94
C LYS A 19 -45.56 -3.43 21.65
N GLN A 20 -44.74 -2.55 22.23
CA GLN A 20 -43.47 -2.79 22.91
C GLN A 20 -43.53 -3.82 24.04
N LEU A 21 -42.50 -4.66 24.11
CA LEU A 21 -41.86 -5.10 25.35
C LEU A 21 -40.38 -5.35 25.00
N ALA A 22 -39.49 -4.62 25.66
CA ALA A 22 -38.05 -4.72 25.42
C ALA A 22 -37.54 -6.09 25.88
N THR A 23 -37.02 -6.88 24.94
CA THR A 23 -36.12 -7.99 25.27
C THR A 23 -34.92 -7.90 24.35
N LYS A 24 -33.77 -7.57 24.96
CA LYS A 24 -32.37 -7.73 24.52
C LYS A 24 -32.19 -8.05 23.03
N ALA A 25 -31.48 -7.15 22.34
CA ALA A 25 -30.88 -7.46 21.06
C ALA A 25 -29.89 -8.64 21.22
N ALA A 26 -30.39 -9.86 21.04
CA ALA A 26 -29.57 -11.00 20.71
C ALA A 26 -28.96 -10.71 19.35
N ARG A 27 -27.70 -10.25 19.35
CA ARG A 27 -26.88 -10.22 18.14
C ARG A 27 -27.01 -11.60 17.49
N LYS A 28 -27.34 -11.64 16.20
CA LYS A 28 -27.44 -12.87 15.41
C LYS A 28 -26.13 -13.65 15.51
N SER A 29 -26.02 -14.54 16.49
CA SER A 29 -25.10 -15.67 16.44
C SER A 29 -25.69 -16.69 15.47
N ALA A 30 -24.79 -17.26 14.67
CA ALA A 30 -25.03 -18.02 13.44
C ALA A 30 -26.14 -19.09 13.51
N PRO A 31 -26.75 -19.47 12.36
CA PRO A 31 -27.53 -20.69 12.30
C PRO A 31 -26.63 -21.89 12.62
N ALA A 32 -27.04 -22.68 13.61
CA ALA A 32 -26.52 -24.02 13.82
C ALA A 32 -26.92 -24.87 12.61
N THR A 33 -25.96 -25.56 12.01
CA THR A 33 -26.02 -26.36 10.75
C THR A 33 -25.80 -25.57 9.45
N GLY A 34 -24.58 -25.67 8.91
CA GLY A 34 -24.15 -25.09 7.64
C GLY A 34 -22.93 -24.20 7.82
N GLY A 35 -21.74 -24.69 7.44
CA GLY A 35 -20.44 -24.09 7.74
C GLY A 35 -20.36 -22.57 7.56
N VAL A 36 -19.73 -21.90 8.52
CA VAL A 36 -19.42 -20.47 8.47
C VAL A 36 -18.73 -20.17 7.13
N LYS A 37 -19.32 -19.30 6.31
CA LYS A 37 -18.67 -18.82 5.08
C LYS A 37 -17.29 -18.30 5.48
N LYS A 38 -16.23 -18.91 4.93
CA LYS A 38 -14.87 -18.46 5.18
C LYS A 38 -14.79 -16.96 4.88
N PRO A 39 -14.27 -16.13 5.80
CA PRO A 39 -14.11 -14.72 5.53
C PRO A 39 -13.31 -14.54 4.24
N HIS A 40 -13.82 -13.70 3.34
CA HIS A 40 -13.18 -13.46 2.05
C HIS A 40 -11.79 -12.87 2.29
N ARG A 41 -10.74 -13.61 1.92
CA ARG A 41 -9.35 -13.17 1.99
C ARG A 41 -8.92 -12.78 0.58
N TYR A 42 -8.56 -11.50 0.40
CA TYR A 42 -7.96 -11.04 -0.85
C TYR A 42 -6.66 -11.79 -1.12
N ARG A 43 -6.37 -12.02 -2.40
CA ARG A 43 -5.08 -12.58 -2.80
C ARG A 43 -3.97 -11.59 -2.43
N PRO A 44 -2.79 -12.07 -2.01
CA PRO A 44 -1.64 -11.19 -1.79
C PRO A 44 -1.38 -10.40 -3.09
N GLY A 45 -1.29 -9.07 -2.97
CA GLY A 45 -1.12 -8.15 -4.10
C GLY A 45 -2.41 -7.48 -4.63
N THR A 46 -3.61 -7.93 -4.22
CA THR A 46 -4.88 -7.32 -4.70
C THR A 46 -5.18 -5.94 -4.08
N VAL A 47 -4.52 -5.57 -2.97
CA VAL A 47 -4.82 -4.34 -2.19
C VAL A 47 -3.64 -3.35 -2.20
N ALA A 48 -2.72 -3.45 -3.16
CA ALA A 48 -1.66 -2.45 -3.28
C ALA A 48 -2.24 -1.13 -3.81
N LEU A 49 -2.09 -0.05 -3.05
CA LEU A 49 -2.85 1.21 -3.14
C LEU A 49 -2.37 2.16 -4.24
N ARG A 50 -3.31 2.96 -4.76
CA ARG A 50 -3.12 4.21 -5.50
C ARG A 50 -3.62 5.37 -4.63
N SER A 51 -2.85 5.79 -3.64
CA SER A 51 -3.20 6.89 -2.72
C SER A 51 -2.02 7.84 -2.55
N THR A 52 -2.27 9.15 -2.51
CA THR A 52 -1.25 10.20 -2.31
C THR A 52 -1.11 10.61 -0.84
N GLU A 53 -1.58 9.77 0.08
CA GLU A 53 -1.53 10.03 1.52
C GLU A 53 -0.15 9.68 2.07
N LEU A 54 0.31 10.48 3.04
CA LEU A 54 1.55 10.20 3.78
C LEU A 54 1.41 8.89 4.55
N LEU A 55 2.37 7.99 4.33
CA LEU A 55 2.38 6.64 4.87
C LEU A 55 2.98 6.60 6.28
N ILE A 56 3.87 7.53 6.62
CA ILE A 56 4.51 7.61 7.92
C ILE A 56 3.63 8.42 8.88
N ARG A 57 3.45 7.92 10.11
CA ARG A 57 2.72 8.65 11.14
C ARG A 57 3.47 9.95 11.50
N LYS A 58 2.74 11.06 11.56
CA LYS A 58 3.33 12.40 11.76
C LYS A 58 4.09 12.57 13.09
N LEU A 59 3.54 12.06 14.20
CA LEU A 59 4.15 12.23 15.53
C LEU A 59 5.52 11.54 15.68
N PRO A 60 5.71 10.26 15.32
CA PRO A 60 7.03 9.64 15.39
C PRO A 60 8.04 10.27 14.42
N PHE A 61 7.62 10.65 13.20
CA PHE A 61 8.50 11.36 12.27
C PHE A 61 8.98 12.70 12.83
N GLN A 62 8.07 13.47 13.44
CA GLN A 62 8.42 14.73 14.10
C GLN A 62 9.41 14.53 15.27
N ARG A 63 9.29 13.44 16.04
CA ARG A 63 10.25 13.13 17.12
C ARG A 63 11.64 12.84 16.55
N LEU A 64 11.71 12.02 15.49
CA LEU A 64 12.96 11.70 14.80
C LEU A 64 13.64 12.94 14.23
N VAL A 65 12.90 13.83 13.57
CA VAL A 65 13.45 15.10 13.05
C VAL A 65 14.07 15.94 14.16
N ARG A 66 13.43 15.99 15.34
CA ARG A 66 13.94 16.74 16.50
C ARG A 66 15.14 16.08 17.15
N GLU A 67 15.14 14.75 17.22
CA GLU A 67 16.27 13.96 17.72
C GLU A 67 17.53 14.23 16.89
N ILE A 68 17.43 14.08 15.57
CA ILE A 68 18.55 14.35 14.64
C ILE A 68 19.00 15.81 14.74
N ALA A 69 18.07 16.76 14.78
CA ALA A 69 18.40 18.17 14.84
C ALA A 69 19.13 18.57 16.13
N GLN A 70 18.81 17.90 17.23
CA GLN A 70 19.43 18.14 18.53
C GLN A 70 20.93 17.82 18.53
N ASP A 71 21.36 16.83 17.74
CA ASP A 71 22.77 16.45 17.60
C ASP A 71 23.61 17.55 16.92
N PHE A 72 22.98 18.42 16.11
CA PHE A 72 23.66 19.52 15.44
C PHE A 72 23.61 20.82 16.23
N LYS A 73 22.43 21.17 16.77
CA LYS A 73 22.25 22.40 17.53
C LYS A 73 21.12 22.25 18.54
N THR A 74 21.41 22.57 19.80
CA THR A 74 20.42 22.57 20.87
C THR A 74 19.43 23.74 20.70
N ASP A 75 18.18 23.54 21.13
CA ASP A 75 17.10 24.54 21.19
C ASP A 75 16.54 25.04 19.85
N LEU A 76 16.57 24.20 18.81
CA LEU A 76 15.94 24.51 17.53
C LEU A 76 14.41 24.46 17.58
N ARG A 77 13.76 25.52 17.10
CA ARG A 77 12.31 25.60 16.90
C ARG A 77 11.96 25.32 15.45
N PHE A 78 11.15 24.28 15.23
CA PHE A 78 10.65 23.92 13.90
C PHE A 78 9.28 24.51 13.64
N GLN A 79 9.10 25.09 12.45
CA GLN A 79 7.79 25.42 11.91
C GLN A 79 7.04 24.13 11.55
N SER A 80 5.71 24.11 11.70
CA SER A 80 4.89 22.95 11.35
C SER A 80 4.97 22.57 9.88
N SER A 81 5.02 23.56 8.97
CA SER A 81 5.20 23.34 7.53
C SER A 81 6.56 22.75 7.18
N ALA A 82 7.63 23.13 7.89
CA ALA A 82 8.97 22.60 7.64
C ALA A 82 9.04 21.09 7.93
N VAL A 83 8.43 20.64 9.03
CA VAL A 83 8.38 19.21 9.36
C VAL A 83 7.55 18.43 8.33
N MET A 84 6.46 19.01 7.84
CA MET A 84 5.64 18.40 6.78
C MET A 84 6.40 18.29 5.46
N ALA A 85 7.13 19.33 5.06
CA ALA A 85 7.94 19.32 3.84
C ALA A 85 9.07 18.27 3.93
N LEU A 86 9.73 18.15 5.08
CA LEU A 86 10.72 17.10 5.32
C LEU A 86 10.10 15.71 5.21
N GLN A 87 8.86 15.54 5.69
CA GLN A 87 8.16 14.26 5.59
C GLN A 87 7.83 13.92 4.14
N GLU A 88 7.27 14.86 3.38
CA GLU A 88 6.95 14.67 1.96
C GLU A 88 8.19 14.32 1.14
N ALA A 89 9.29 15.06 1.33
CA ALA A 89 10.55 14.79 0.63
C ALA A 89 11.14 13.41 1.00
N SER A 90 11.10 13.05 2.29
CA SER A 90 11.61 11.75 2.76
C SER A 90 10.80 10.58 2.21
N GLU A 91 9.47 10.68 2.23
CA GLU A 91 8.61 9.63 1.68
C GLU A 91 8.75 9.51 0.16
N ALA A 92 8.82 10.63 -0.57
CA ALA A 92 9.06 10.63 -2.00
C ALA A 92 10.41 9.98 -2.37
N TYR A 93 11.46 10.27 -1.60
CA TYR A 93 12.77 9.67 -1.78
C TYR A 93 12.74 8.15 -1.55
N LEU A 94 12.13 7.70 -0.46
CA LEU A 94 12.03 6.27 -0.14
C LEU A 94 11.21 5.52 -1.19
N VAL A 95 10.09 6.09 -1.66
CA VAL A 95 9.29 5.47 -2.73
C VAL A 95 10.12 5.30 -4.00
N GLY A 96 10.85 6.34 -4.44
CA GLY A 96 11.74 6.25 -5.60
C GLY A 96 12.84 5.20 -5.41
N LEU A 97 13.45 5.13 -4.23
CA LEU A 97 14.45 4.10 -3.91
C LEU A 97 13.87 2.69 -3.99
N PHE A 98 12.65 2.47 -3.48
CA PHE A 98 11.98 1.17 -3.56
C PHE A 98 11.56 0.80 -4.98
N GLU A 99 11.19 1.76 -5.83
CA GLU A 99 10.92 1.53 -7.26
C GLU A 99 12.16 0.94 -7.95
N ASP A 100 13.31 1.57 -7.75
CA ASP A 100 14.56 1.11 -8.35
C ASP A 100 15.07 -0.19 -7.74
N THR A 101 14.91 -0.35 -6.43
CA THR A 101 15.24 -1.63 -5.77
C THR A 101 14.37 -2.76 -6.29
N ASN A 102 13.11 -2.48 -6.62
CA ASN A 102 12.22 -3.45 -7.24
C ASN A 102 12.66 -3.80 -8.67
N LEU A 103 13.11 -2.83 -9.47
CA LEU A 103 13.68 -3.09 -10.80
C LEU A 103 14.94 -3.97 -10.71
N CYS A 104 15.85 -3.68 -9.77
CA CYS A 104 17.03 -4.51 -9.52
C CYS A 104 16.65 -5.94 -9.07
N ALA A 105 15.59 -6.09 -8.25
CA ALA A 105 15.09 -7.39 -7.82
C ALA A 105 14.55 -8.22 -9.00
N ILE A 106 13.73 -7.61 -9.86
CA ILE A 106 13.17 -8.24 -11.07
C ILE A 106 14.30 -8.62 -12.04
N HIS A 107 15.31 -7.77 -12.21
CA HIS A 107 16.48 -8.08 -13.02
C HIS A 107 17.19 -9.36 -12.54
N ALA A 108 17.27 -9.55 -11.22
CA ALA A 108 17.81 -10.76 -10.60
C ALA A 108 16.81 -11.93 -10.54
N LYS A 109 15.66 -11.85 -11.23
CA LYS A 109 14.56 -12.83 -11.23
C LYS A 109 13.96 -13.09 -9.85
N ARG A 110 13.91 -12.06 -8.98
CA ARG A 110 13.35 -12.13 -7.63
C ARG A 110 12.15 -11.18 -7.49
N VAL A 111 11.18 -11.57 -6.68
CA VAL A 111 9.99 -10.75 -6.35
C VAL A 111 10.13 -10.08 -4.96
N THR A 112 11.00 -10.63 -4.11
CA THR A 112 11.23 -10.12 -2.76
C THR A 112 12.47 -9.23 -2.73
N ILE A 113 12.30 -8.00 -2.24
CA ILE A 113 13.39 -7.07 -2.00
C ILE A 113 14.19 -7.53 -0.77
N MET A 114 15.52 -7.50 -0.85
CA MET A 114 16.42 -7.94 0.21
C MET A 114 17.46 -6.87 0.54
N PRO A 115 17.98 -6.80 1.79
CA PRO A 115 19.07 -5.91 2.19
C PRO A 115 20.27 -5.93 1.23
N LYS A 116 20.60 -7.11 0.71
CA LYS A 116 21.68 -7.28 -0.26
C LYS A 116 21.49 -6.43 -1.53
N ILE A 117 20.26 -6.19 -1.98
CA ILE A 117 19.97 -5.38 -3.18
C ILE A 117 20.34 -3.91 -2.93
N TYR A 118 20.07 -3.38 -1.74
CA TYR A 118 20.49 -2.02 -1.35
C TYR A 118 22.01 -1.87 -1.35
N SER A 119 22.74 -2.88 -0.86
CA SER A 119 24.21 -2.81 -0.87
C SER A 119 24.79 -2.71 -2.29
N TRP A 120 24.12 -3.25 -3.31
CA TRP A 120 24.56 -3.05 -4.70
C TRP A 120 24.28 -1.63 -5.19
N GLN A 121 23.19 -0.99 -4.76
CA GLN A 121 22.91 0.42 -5.10
C GLN A 121 23.86 1.38 -4.38
N ASP A 122 24.18 1.13 -3.10
CA ASP A 122 25.15 1.93 -2.35
C ASP A 122 26.57 1.78 -2.92
N VAL A 123 26.97 0.55 -3.30
CA VAL A 123 28.27 0.28 -3.93
C VAL A 123 28.35 0.85 -5.35
N LEU A 124 27.25 0.84 -6.12
CA LEU A 124 27.20 1.49 -7.43
C LEU A 124 27.12 3.02 -7.31
N GLY A 125 26.44 3.56 -6.30
CA GLY A 125 26.34 5.01 -6.03
C GLY A 125 27.64 5.62 -5.49
N ALA A 126 28.41 4.85 -4.70
CA ALA A 126 29.70 5.28 -4.17
C ALA A 126 30.85 5.29 -5.20
N ASN A 127 30.64 4.73 -6.40
CA ASN A 127 31.70 4.54 -7.42
C ASN A 127 31.42 5.24 -8.76
N VAL A 128 30.53 6.24 -8.78
CA VAL A 128 30.20 7.02 -9.99
C VAL A 128 30.82 8.43 -9.90
N PRO A 129 31.85 8.73 -10.72
CA PRO A 129 32.24 10.11 -10.94
C PRO A 129 31.22 10.76 -11.89
N ASN A 130 30.75 11.96 -11.54
CA ASN A 130 29.97 12.89 -12.38
C ASN A 130 28.46 12.68 -12.50
N GLY A 131 27.74 12.44 -11.39
CA GLY A 131 26.30 12.74 -11.31
C GLY A 131 25.40 12.03 -12.32
N ILE A 132 25.87 10.88 -12.86
CA ILE A 132 25.05 9.96 -13.64
C ILE A 132 24.80 8.76 -12.74
N ASP A 133 23.93 8.95 -11.76
CA ASP A 133 23.54 7.91 -10.80
C ASP A 133 23.32 6.58 -11.52
N GLY A 134 23.74 5.45 -10.94
CA GLY A 134 23.48 4.11 -11.52
C GLY A 134 22.00 3.87 -11.88
N PHE A 135 21.11 4.63 -11.23
CA PHE A 135 19.70 4.90 -11.54
C PHE A 135 19.45 5.24 -13.04
N THR A 136 20.24 6.14 -13.61
CA THR A 136 20.16 6.55 -15.02
C THR A 136 20.60 5.43 -15.95
N ILE A 137 21.60 4.63 -15.57
CA ILE A 137 22.09 3.51 -16.40
C ILE A 137 21.04 2.40 -16.48
N CYS A 138 20.39 2.05 -15.36
CA CYS A 138 19.32 1.06 -15.36
C CYS A 138 18.09 1.56 -16.16
N ARG A 139 17.66 2.81 -15.96
CA ARG A 139 16.59 3.44 -16.77
C ARG A 139 16.93 3.59 -18.25
N LYS A 140 18.19 3.83 -18.60
CA LYS A 140 18.64 3.97 -20.00
C LYS A 140 18.66 2.60 -20.68
N GLY A 141 19.10 1.56 -19.97
CA GLY A 141 19.00 0.16 -20.43
C GLY A 141 17.54 -0.32 -20.58
N GLU A 142 16.62 0.15 -19.74
CA GLU A 142 15.19 -0.16 -19.87
C GLU A 142 14.55 0.58 -21.07
N ARG A 143 14.87 1.87 -21.28
CA ARG A 143 14.44 2.60 -22.50
C ARG A 143 15.00 2.02 -23.80
N GLU A 144 16.19 1.44 -23.75
CA GLU A 144 16.80 0.73 -24.89
C GLU A 144 16.12 -0.62 -25.12
N ARG A 145 15.78 -1.37 -24.05
CA ARG A 145 14.94 -2.58 -24.17
C ARG A 145 13.51 -2.31 -24.63
N GLU A 146 12.87 -1.23 -24.19
CA GLU A 146 11.52 -0.85 -24.65
C GLU A 146 11.51 -0.56 -26.16
N ARG A 147 12.62 0.00 -26.69
CA ARG A 147 12.83 0.17 -28.14
C ARG A 147 13.13 -1.14 -28.86
N GLU A 148 13.86 -2.05 -28.23
CA GLU A 148 14.25 -3.34 -28.83
C GLU A 148 13.13 -4.40 -28.77
N TYR A 149 12.26 -4.35 -27.75
CA TYR A 149 11.20 -5.34 -27.53
C TYR A 149 9.77 -4.82 -27.75
N GLY A 150 9.58 -3.54 -28.12
CA GLY A 150 8.32 -3.03 -28.65
C GLY A 150 7.10 -3.35 -27.79
N VAL A 151 7.14 -3.04 -26.49
CA VAL A 151 5.95 -3.16 -25.63
C VAL A 151 5.21 -1.82 -25.69
N ARG A 152 4.09 -1.82 -26.40
CA ARG A 152 3.10 -0.75 -26.42
C ARG A 152 2.02 -1.04 -25.36
#